data_AF-A0A960XMW6-F1
#
_entry.id   AF-A0A960XMW6-F1
#
_cell.length_a   1.000
_cell.length_b   1.000
_cell.length_c   1.000
_cell.angle_alpha   90.00
_cell.angle_beta   90.00
_cell.angle_gamma   90.00
#
_symmetry.space_group_name_H-M   'P 1'
#
loop_
_entity.id
_entity.type
_entity.pdbx_description
1 polymer ?
#
loop_
_entity_poly.entity_id
_entity_poly.type
_entity_poly.pdbx_seq_one_letter_code
_entity_poly.pdbx_strand_id
1 'polypeptide(L)'
;VPFDTARLKVEVADSTLRLRGMRLDRPEGSADLEYTLGILTREFHWQLDCRLNPSRVAPAIDAEVVRILSPFEFTNAAHVRGDAWGSFRPPRRTELALEIDATDFRFRGESCDLLSGTLFLTNRIVTAANARVQHDGETAQVEQLDYAVDARELRLTNAFTRMDPMRVARAIGPEVEAVLAPYAFRDPPEIRLAGFLPTGGDTRRADMRFDVTGGPLHFWRFNFSDANGRVHWQGTNVTISDFDAGFYSGRLKGDLAVRIEPDRGPNLAFDATVTNASLRTLVRDVFATTNHLEGVLSGHVVVTNGVPDALDTWFGRGSAGLRNGLLWDLPMFGIISRALNLLSPSLGNNVATAAQGTFMLDAGVLHTRDTRIECKSLRLAFTGACSLDGKLDARVVAEVMRRTPIVG
;
A
#
# COMPACT_ATOMS: atom_id res chain seq x y z
N VAL A 1 -12.15 4.70 -41.40
CA VAL A 1 -10.77 4.25 -41.15
C VAL A 1 -10.28 3.57 -42.44
N PRO A 2 -9.28 4.12 -43.17
CA PRO A 2 -8.90 3.59 -44.48
C PRO A 2 -7.92 2.41 -44.34
N PHE A 3 -8.25 1.25 -44.90
CA PHE A 3 -7.34 0.12 -45.10
C PHE A 3 -6.68 0.25 -46.47
N ASP A 4 -5.40 -0.13 -46.60
CA ASP A 4 -4.67 -0.02 -47.86
C ASP A 4 -5.16 -1.07 -48.86
N THR A 5 -5.35 -2.30 -48.37
CA THR A 5 -5.98 -3.36 -49.14
C THR A 5 -6.89 -4.23 -48.27
N ALA A 6 -7.94 -4.75 -48.87
CA ALA A 6 -8.83 -5.73 -48.28
C ALA A 6 -9.05 -6.86 -49.30
N ARG A 7 -8.81 -8.10 -48.91
CA ARG A 7 -9.06 -9.30 -49.73
C ARG A 7 -9.95 -10.24 -48.94
N LEU A 8 -11.00 -10.76 -49.55
CA LEU A 8 -11.86 -11.76 -48.93
C LEU A 8 -12.59 -12.60 -49.98
N LYS A 9 -13.05 -13.78 -49.57
CA LYS A 9 -14.01 -14.59 -50.31
C LYS A 9 -15.35 -14.55 -49.57
N VAL A 10 -16.42 -14.31 -50.31
CA VAL A 10 -17.79 -14.33 -49.79
C VAL A 10 -18.47 -15.60 -50.25
N GLU A 11 -19.03 -16.35 -49.30
CA GLU A 11 -19.83 -17.53 -49.59
C GLU A 11 -21.19 -17.40 -48.90
N VAL A 12 -22.25 -17.71 -49.63
CA VAL A 12 -23.61 -17.77 -49.08
C VAL A 12 -24.19 -19.14 -49.44
N ALA A 13 -24.41 -19.97 -48.43
CA ALA A 13 -24.98 -21.30 -48.58
C ALA A 13 -25.75 -21.68 -47.31
N ASP A 14 -26.83 -22.46 -47.44
CA ASP A 14 -27.58 -23.03 -46.30
C ASP A 14 -27.96 -22.00 -45.22
N SER A 15 -28.53 -20.85 -45.64
CA SER A 15 -28.89 -19.73 -44.76
C SER A 15 -27.72 -19.19 -43.91
N THR A 16 -26.49 -19.37 -44.36
CA THR A 16 -25.26 -18.95 -43.70
C THR A 16 -24.43 -18.09 -44.64
N LEU A 17 -24.03 -16.91 -44.18
CA LEU A 17 -23.03 -16.05 -44.81
C LEU A 17 -21.67 -16.37 -44.20
N ARG A 18 -20.66 -16.63 -45.03
CA ARG A 18 -19.26 -16.82 -44.61
C ARG A 18 -18.36 -15.83 -45.33
N LEU A 19 -17.45 -15.20 -44.58
CA LEU A 19 -16.31 -14.46 -45.13
C LEU A 19 -15.06 -15.25 -44.80
N ARG A 20 -14.38 -15.73 -45.84
CA ARG A 20 -13.21 -16.61 -45.75
C ARG A 20 -11.96 -15.90 -46.25
N GLY A 21 -10.83 -16.18 -45.60
CA GLY A 21 -9.52 -15.62 -45.93
C GLY A 21 -9.54 -14.09 -45.97
N MET A 22 -10.27 -13.46 -45.05
CA MET A 22 -10.37 -12.01 -45.03
C MET A 22 -9.07 -11.43 -44.47
N ARG A 23 -8.27 -10.83 -45.36
CA ARG A 23 -7.04 -10.13 -44.98
C ARG A 23 -7.19 -8.63 -45.17
N LEU A 24 -6.88 -7.90 -44.12
CA LEU A 24 -6.88 -6.44 -44.08
C LEU A 24 -5.45 -5.96 -43.83
N ASP A 25 -4.92 -5.11 -44.71
CA ASP A 25 -3.57 -4.56 -44.58
C ASP A 25 -3.63 -3.04 -44.33
N ARG A 26 -2.73 -2.57 -43.45
CA ARG A 26 -2.52 -1.16 -43.08
C ARG A 26 -1.02 -0.87 -42.98
N PRO A 27 -0.58 0.41 -43.00
CA PRO A 27 0.84 0.73 -42.88
C PRO A 27 1.47 0.21 -41.57
N GLU A 28 0.68 0.17 -40.49
CA GLU A 28 1.12 -0.30 -39.17
C GLU A 28 1.00 -1.81 -38.93
N GLY A 29 0.39 -2.58 -39.84
CA GLY A 29 0.22 -4.02 -39.67
C GLY A 29 -0.95 -4.62 -40.45
N SER A 30 -1.43 -5.78 -39.99
CA SER A 30 -2.44 -6.55 -40.73
C SER A 30 -3.37 -7.32 -39.81
N ALA A 31 -4.55 -7.69 -40.31
CA ALA A 31 -5.49 -8.58 -39.66
C ALA A 31 -5.94 -9.68 -40.60
N ASP A 32 -5.90 -10.92 -40.12
CA ASP A 32 -6.47 -12.10 -40.76
C ASP A 32 -7.74 -12.49 -39.99
N LEU A 33 -8.86 -12.58 -40.71
CA LEU A 33 -10.20 -12.65 -40.14
C LEU A 33 -11.04 -13.72 -40.85
N GLU A 34 -11.87 -14.40 -40.07
CA GLU A 34 -12.87 -15.34 -40.54
C GLU A 34 -14.22 -14.96 -39.91
N TYR A 35 -15.29 -14.98 -40.71
CA TYR A 35 -16.62 -14.62 -40.22
C TYR A 35 -17.68 -15.61 -40.68
N THR A 36 -18.58 -15.96 -39.77
CA THR A 36 -19.81 -16.70 -40.08
C THR A 36 -21.01 -15.98 -39.48
N LEU A 37 -22.09 -15.87 -40.25
CA LEU A 37 -23.38 -15.33 -39.82
C LEU A 37 -24.51 -16.25 -40.25
N GLY A 38 -25.27 -16.77 -39.28
CA GLY A 38 -26.57 -17.37 -39.54
C GLY A 38 -27.54 -16.29 -39.97
N ILE A 39 -27.98 -16.28 -41.24
CA ILE A 39 -28.82 -15.21 -41.80
C ILE A 39 -30.16 -15.14 -41.06
N LEU A 40 -30.73 -16.31 -40.72
CA LEU A 40 -31.98 -16.42 -39.98
C LEU A 40 -31.80 -16.31 -38.47
N THR A 41 -30.84 -17.04 -37.89
CA THR A 41 -30.60 -17.03 -36.44
C THR A 41 -30.03 -15.70 -35.96
N ARG A 42 -29.35 -14.96 -36.84
CA ARG A 42 -28.56 -13.74 -36.56
C ARG A 42 -27.44 -14.00 -35.55
N GLU A 43 -27.04 -15.25 -35.41
CA GLU A 43 -25.86 -15.63 -34.65
C GLU A 43 -24.62 -15.41 -35.49
N PHE A 44 -23.62 -14.79 -34.88
CA PHE A 44 -22.37 -14.48 -35.56
C PHE A 44 -21.20 -15.13 -34.83
N HIS A 45 -20.14 -15.40 -35.58
CA HIS A 45 -18.87 -15.85 -35.07
C HIS A 45 -17.74 -15.22 -35.89
N TRP A 46 -16.80 -14.60 -35.20
CA TRP A 46 -15.55 -14.08 -35.72
C TRP A 46 -14.41 -14.89 -35.15
N GLN A 47 -13.46 -15.25 -36.02
CA GLN A 47 -12.12 -15.66 -35.60
C GLN A 47 -11.15 -14.60 -36.11
N LEU A 48 -10.20 -14.23 -35.28
CA LEU A 48 -9.31 -13.11 -35.56
C LEU A 48 -7.87 -13.41 -35.16
N ASP A 49 -6.93 -12.97 -36.00
CA ASP A 49 -5.51 -12.81 -35.71
C ASP A 49 -5.10 -11.43 -36.24
N CYS A 50 -4.98 -10.47 -35.32
CA CYS A 50 -4.82 -9.06 -35.61
C CYS A 50 -3.51 -8.55 -35.04
N ARG A 51 -2.65 -7.97 -35.88
CA ARG A 51 -1.48 -7.18 -35.47
C ARG A 51 -1.68 -5.74 -35.92
N LEU A 52 -2.48 -4.98 -35.16
CA LEU A 52 -2.89 -3.62 -35.50
C LEU A 52 -2.86 -2.72 -34.27
N ASN A 53 -2.73 -1.41 -34.48
CA ASN A 53 -2.84 -0.45 -33.39
C ASN A 53 -4.32 -0.35 -32.93
N PRO A 54 -4.67 -0.73 -31.68
CA PRO A 54 -6.05 -0.78 -31.20
C PRO A 54 -6.78 0.56 -31.32
N SER A 55 -6.13 1.67 -30.96
CA SER A 55 -6.73 3.01 -31.00
C SER A 55 -7.07 3.46 -32.43
N ARG A 56 -6.34 2.99 -33.44
CA ARG A 56 -6.60 3.32 -34.86
C ARG A 56 -7.77 2.54 -35.45
N VAL A 57 -7.98 1.30 -34.99
CA VAL A 57 -9.04 0.42 -35.51
C VAL A 57 -10.35 0.53 -34.74
N ALA A 58 -10.31 0.95 -33.46
CA ALA A 58 -11.49 1.04 -32.60
C ALA A 58 -12.70 1.78 -33.22
N PRO A 59 -12.54 2.92 -33.94
CA PRO A 59 -13.68 3.61 -34.55
C PRO A 59 -14.37 2.82 -35.67
N ALA A 60 -13.70 1.82 -36.24
CA ALA A 60 -14.30 0.92 -37.23
C ALA A 60 -15.05 -0.27 -36.59
N ILE A 61 -14.83 -0.52 -35.29
CA ILE A 61 -15.45 -1.63 -34.55
C ILE A 61 -16.76 -1.15 -33.91
N ASP A 62 -16.66 -0.28 -32.90
CA ASP A 62 -17.81 0.27 -32.17
C ASP A 62 -17.38 1.48 -31.31
N ALA A 63 -18.28 2.43 -31.05
CA ALA A 63 -18.03 3.59 -30.20
C ALA A 63 -17.68 3.23 -28.75
N GLU A 64 -18.22 2.13 -28.24
CA GLU A 64 -17.92 1.62 -26.91
C GLU A 64 -16.46 1.15 -26.80
N VAL A 65 -15.90 0.55 -27.86
CA VAL A 65 -14.49 0.13 -27.90
C VAL A 65 -13.57 1.36 -27.83
N VAL A 66 -13.93 2.46 -28.49
CA VAL A 66 -13.20 3.73 -28.39
C VAL A 66 -13.15 4.22 -26.94
N ARG A 67 -14.26 4.12 -26.20
CA ARG A 67 -14.32 4.50 -24.79
C ARG A 67 -13.50 3.57 -23.90
N ILE A 68 -13.52 2.26 -24.14
CA ILE A 68 -12.74 1.28 -23.39
C ILE A 68 -11.24 1.51 -23.58
N LEU A 69 -10.81 1.85 -24.79
CA LEU A 69 -9.40 2.07 -25.13
C LEU A 69 -8.92 3.50 -24.85
N SER A 70 -9.79 4.43 -24.48
CA SER A 70 -9.41 5.82 -24.21
C SER A 70 -8.33 6.01 -23.14
N PRO A 71 -8.18 5.13 -22.11
CA PRO A 71 -7.07 5.24 -21.17
C PRO A 71 -5.72 4.77 -21.73
N PHE A 72 -5.70 4.18 -22.94
CA PHE A 72 -4.51 3.60 -23.54
C PHE A 72 -3.94 4.49 -24.64
N GLU A 73 -2.61 4.64 -24.66
CA GLU A 73 -1.86 5.28 -25.73
C GLU A 73 -0.95 4.25 -26.40
N PHE A 74 -1.44 3.66 -27.48
CA PHE A 74 -0.65 2.70 -28.28
C PHE A 74 0.21 3.43 -29.31
N THR A 75 1.52 3.23 -29.24
CA THR A 75 2.44 3.65 -30.31
C THR A 75 2.62 2.54 -31.34
N ASN A 76 2.67 1.30 -30.87
CA ASN A 76 2.87 0.10 -31.67
C ASN A 76 1.56 -0.67 -31.93
N ALA A 77 1.64 -1.66 -32.81
CA ALA A 77 0.57 -2.63 -33.00
C ALA A 77 0.48 -3.58 -31.79
N ALA A 78 -0.73 -3.90 -31.36
CA ALA A 78 -0.97 -5.00 -30.43
C ALA A 78 -1.31 -6.26 -31.23
N HIS A 79 -0.86 -7.42 -30.75
CA HIS A 79 -1.28 -8.72 -31.26
C HIS A 79 -2.50 -9.19 -30.46
N VAL A 80 -3.62 -9.37 -31.13
CA VAL A 80 -4.86 -9.88 -30.53
C VAL A 80 -5.32 -11.05 -31.37
N ARG A 81 -5.56 -12.20 -30.74
CA ARG A 81 -6.05 -13.41 -31.41
C ARG A 81 -7.15 -14.09 -30.63
N GLY A 82 -8.08 -14.76 -31.32
CA GLY A 82 -9.13 -15.54 -30.68
C GLY A 82 -10.47 -15.40 -31.36
N ASP A 83 -11.54 -15.44 -30.58
CA ASP A 83 -12.90 -15.55 -31.08
C ASP A 83 -13.84 -14.51 -30.45
N ALA A 84 -14.79 -14.06 -31.25
CA ALA A 84 -15.90 -13.23 -30.81
C ALA A 84 -17.21 -13.76 -31.39
N TRP A 85 -18.18 -14.08 -30.54
CA TRP A 85 -19.45 -14.66 -30.97
C TRP A 85 -20.63 -14.02 -30.27
N GLY A 86 -21.82 -14.29 -30.79
CA GLY A 86 -23.03 -13.86 -30.12
C GLY A 86 -24.22 -13.80 -31.06
N SER A 87 -25.16 -12.92 -30.75
CA SER A 87 -26.39 -12.76 -31.53
C SER A 87 -26.74 -11.29 -31.71
N PHE A 88 -27.09 -10.92 -32.94
CA PHE A 88 -27.69 -9.62 -33.23
C PHE A 88 -29.18 -9.56 -32.90
N ARG A 89 -29.83 -10.68 -32.53
CA ARG A 89 -31.22 -10.65 -32.05
C ARG A 89 -31.28 -9.91 -30.70
N PRO A 90 -32.34 -9.12 -30.45
CA PRO A 90 -32.58 -8.58 -29.12
C PRO A 90 -32.84 -9.69 -28.08
N PRO A 91 -32.26 -9.61 -26.86
CA PRO A 91 -31.19 -8.67 -26.48
C PRO A 91 -29.88 -9.05 -27.17
N ARG A 92 -29.19 -8.07 -27.75
CA ARG A 92 -27.90 -8.30 -28.41
C ARG A 92 -26.91 -8.89 -27.41
N ARG A 93 -26.19 -9.92 -27.82
CA ARG A 93 -25.15 -10.58 -27.02
C ARG A 93 -23.85 -10.60 -27.79
N THR A 94 -22.77 -10.32 -27.09
CA THR A 94 -21.41 -10.47 -27.57
C THR A 94 -20.61 -11.12 -26.46
N GLU A 95 -19.94 -12.19 -26.80
CA GLU A 95 -18.99 -12.92 -25.98
C GLU A 95 -17.65 -12.95 -26.72
N LEU A 96 -16.58 -13.01 -25.94
CA LEU A 96 -15.21 -12.88 -26.44
C LEU A 96 -14.31 -13.86 -25.70
N ALA A 97 -13.35 -14.44 -26.40
CA ALA A 97 -12.19 -15.12 -25.84
C ALA A 97 -10.96 -14.70 -26.65
N LEU A 98 -10.14 -13.82 -26.08
CA LEU A 98 -9.05 -13.15 -26.79
C LEU A 98 -7.75 -13.33 -26.03
N GLU A 99 -6.71 -13.77 -26.70
CA GLU A 99 -5.33 -13.62 -26.23
C GLU A 99 -4.80 -12.28 -26.73
N ILE A 100 -4.10 -11.57 -25.84
CA ILE A 100 -3.63 -10.21 -26.06
C ILE A 100 -2.16 -10.14 -25.71
N ASP A 101 -1.35 -9.65 -26.63
CA ASP A 101 0.03 -9.24 -26.42
C ASP A 101 0.21 -7.80 -26.92
N ALA A 102 0.69 -6.90 -26.06
CA ALA A 102 0.96 -5.51 -26.41
C ALA A 102 2.29 -5.06 -25.80
N THR A 103 3.03 -4.25 -26.55
CA THR A 103 4.30 -3.66 -26.08
C THR A 103 4.30 -2.16 -26.26
N ASP A 104 5.13 -1.48 -25.46
CA ASP A 104 5.47 -0.07 -25.60
C ASP A 104 4.26 0.86 -25.74
N PHE A 105 3.36 0.79 -24.77
CA PHE A 105 2.16 1.61 -24.69
C PHE A 105 2.10 2.34 -23.35
N ARG A 106 1.21 3.33 -23.24
CA ARG A 106 0.86 3.90 -21.93
C ARG A 106 -0.54 3.53 -21.52
N PHE A 107 -0.73 3.36 -20.23
CA PHE A 107 -2.04 3.25 -19.60
C PHE A 107 -2.18 4.34 -18.55
N ARG A 108 -3.10 5.28 -18.76
CA ARG A 108 -3.35 6.42 -17.85
C ARG A 108 -2.07 7.19 -17.51
N GLY A 109 -1.23 7.42 -18.52
CA GLY A 109 0.06 8.13 -18.40
C GLY A 109 1.23 7.26 -17.93
N GLU A 110 0.98 6.07 -17.37
CA GLU A 110 2.03 5.14 -16.96
C GLU A 110 2.54 4.32 -18.15
N SER A 111 3.85 4.26 -18.32
CA SER A 111 4.49 3.43 -19.34
C SER A 111 4.35 1.95 -19.02
N CYS A 112 4.14 1.15 -20.07
CA CYS A 112 4.06 -0.31 -20.01
C CYS A 112 4.90 -0.89 -21.15
N ASP A 113 5.88 -1.71 -20.80
CA ASP A 113 6.79 -2.32 -21.78
C ASP A 113 6.14 -3.58 -22.38
N LEU A 114 5.41 -4.33 -21.53
CA LEU A 114 4.70 -5.54 -21.92
C LEU A 114 3.36 -5.65 -21.19
N LEU A 115 2.33 -6.03 -21.94
CA LEU A 115 1.09 -6.61 -21.45
C LEU A 115 0.85 -7.93 -22.19
N SER A 116 0.59 -9.00 -21.46
CA SER A 116 0.16 -10.29 -22.02
C SER A 116 -0.94 -10.90 -21.17
N GLY A 117 -1.82 -11.71 -21.77
CA GLY A 117 -2.84 -12.46 -21.04
C GLY A 117 -4.02 -12.87 -21.91
N THR A 118 -5.03 -13.46 -21.27
CA THR A 118 -6.29 -13.84 -21.95
C THR A 118 -7.45 -13.03 -21.37
N LEU A 119 -8.30 -12.50 -22.25
CA LEU A 119 -9.49 -11.73 -21.93
C LEU A 119 -10.73 -12.52 -22.37
N PHE A 120 -11.65 -12.73 -21.44
CA PHE A 120 -12.96 -13.29 -21.70
C PHE A 120 -14.04 -12.25 -21.42
N LEU A 121 -15.11 -12.32 -22.21
CA LEU A 121 -16.38 -11.66 -21.89
C LEU A 121 -17.48 -12.70 -22.01
N THR A 122 -18.08 -13.07 -20.89
CA THR A 122 -19.19 -14.04 -20.85
C THR A 122 -20.19 -13.59 -19.80
N ASN A 123 -21.49 -13.60 -20.14
CA ASN A 123 -22.54 -13.19 -19.20
C ASN A 123 -22.30 -11.83 -18.52
N ARG A 124 -21.73 -10.86 -19.25
CA ARG A 124 -21.39 -9.51 -18.76
C ARG A 124 -20.34 -9.48 -17.63
N ILE A 125 -19.57 -10.55 -17.51
CA ILE A 125 -18.37 -10.62 -16.68
C ILE A 125 -17.17 -10.54 -17.62
N VAL A 126 -16.31 -9.56 -17.37
CA VAL A 126 -15.00 -9.44 -18.01
C VAL A 126 -14.00 -10.20 -17.16
N THR A 127 -13.36 -11.22 -17.70
CA THR A 127 -12.32 -11.98 -16.99
C THR A 127 -10.98 -11.78 -17.69
N ALA A 128 -9.98 -11.29 -16.96
CA ALA A 128 -8.59 -11.35 -17.41
C ALA A 128 -7.89 -12.51 -16.68
N ALA A 129 -7.31 -13.44 -17.44
CA ALA A 129 -6.65 -14.63 -16.93
C ALA A 129 -5.17 -14.64 -17.31
N ASN A 130 -4.32 -15.09 -16.37
CA ASN A 130 -2.86 -15.13 -16.52
C ASN A 130 -2.27 -13.83 -17.06
N ALA A 131 -2.84 -12.70 -16.61
CA ALA A 131 -2.44 -11.40 -17.11
C ALA A 131 -1.14 -10.96 -16.45
N ARG A 132 -0.22 -10.42 -17.26
CA ARG A 132 1.08 -9.93 -16.83
C ARG A 132 1.37 -8.58 -17.45
N VAL A 133 1.79 -7.64 -16.61
CA VAL A 133 2.30 -6.33 -16.97
C VAL A 133 3.75 -6.21 -16.54
N GLN A 134 4.60 -5.63 -17.39
CA GLN A 134 5.99 -5.31 -17.06
C GLN A 134 6.32 -3.88 -17.43
N HIS A 135 7.16 -3.26 -16.62
CA HIS A 135 7.77 -1.97 -16.93
C HIS A 135 9.06 -1.78 -16.16
N ASP A 136 10.17 -1.47 -16.84
CA ASP A 136 11.47 -1.19 -16.23
C ASP A 136 11.94 -2.27 -15.23
N GLY A 137 11.71 -3.54 -15.58
CA GLY A 137 12.02 -4.70 -14.72
C GLY A 137 11.03 -4.94 -13.58
N GLU A 138 10.12 -4.00 -13.29
CA GLU A 138 8.99 -4.18 -12.39
C GLU A 138 7.92 -5.08 -13.03
N THR A 139 7.21 -5.84 -12.19
CA THR A 139 6.21 -6.79 -12.69
C THR A 139 4.95 -6.78 -11.85
N ALA A 140 3.80 -6.85 -12.52
CA ALA A 140 2.52 -7.15 -11.91
C ALA A 140 1.87 -8.30 -12.67
N GLN A 141 1.28 -9.25 -11.97
CA GLN A 141 0.61 -10.39 -12.56
C GLN A 141 -0.63 -10.78 -11.76
N VAL A 142 -1.61 -11.37 -12.43
CA VAL A 142 -2.82 -11.88 -11.81
C VAL A 142 -3.23 -13.19 -12.49
N GLU A 143 -3.52 -14.21 -11.70
CA GLU A 143 -4.04 -15.47 -12.21
C GLU A 143 -5.44 -15.26 -12.79
N GLN A 144 -6.31 -14.58 -12.05
CA GLN A 144 -7.65 -14.23 -12.51
C GLN A 144 -8.15 -12.92 -11.90
N LEU A 145 -8.64 -12.04 -12.77
CA LEU A 145 -9.36 -10.82 -12.44
C LEU A 145 -10.75 -10.94 -13.06
N ASP A 146 -11.81 -10.92 -12.24
CA ASP A 146 -13.19 -10.87 -12.73
C ASP A 146 -13.79 -9.49 -12.43
N TYR A 147 -14.37 -8.87 -13.44
CA TYR A 147 -15.14 -7.65 -13.31
C TYR A 147 -16.58 -7.87 -13.78
N ALA A 148 -17.50 -7.91 -12.81
CA ALA A 148 -18.94 -7.98 -13.09
C ALA A 148 -19.45 -6.58 -13.45
N VAL A 149 -19.75 -6.34 -14.73
CA VAL A 149 -20.05 -5.01 -15.26
C VAL A 149 -21.30 -4.41 -14.62
N ASP A 150 -22.34 -5.21 -14.43
CA ASP A 150 -23.62 -4.73 -13.87
C ASP A 150 -23.54 -4.48 -12.36
N ALA A 151 -22.85 -5.37 -11.63
CA ALA A 151 -22.67 -5.24 -10.20
C ALA A 151 -21.60 -4.20 -9.82
N ARG A 152 -20.72 -3.82 -10.77
CA ARG A 152 -19.53 -2.99 -10.54
C ARG A 152 -18.66 -3.59 -9.44
N GLU A 153 -18.32 -4.85 -9.62
CA GLU A 153 -17.60 -5.65 -8.64
C GLU A 153 -16.35 -6.24 -9.28
N LEU A 154 -15.22 -6.05 -8.60
CA LEU A 154 -13.93 -6.60 -8.97
C LEU A 154 -13.57 -7.74 -8.01
N ARG A 155 -13.12 -8.87 -8.54
CA ARG A 155 -12.52 -9.96 -7.78
C ARG A 155 -11.14 -10.28 -8.33
N LEU A 156 -10.17 -10.39 -7.42
CA LEU A 156 -8.79 -10.72 -7.73
C LEU A 156 -8.41 -12.04 -7.07
N THR A 157 -7.84 -12.95 -7.85
CA THR A 157 -7.34 -14.25 -7.40
C THR A 157 -5.84 -14.32 -7.69
N ASN A 158 -5.06 -14.57 -6.65
CA ASN A 158 -3.60 -14.78 -6.73
C ASN A 158 -2.87 -13.68 -7.52
N ALA A 159 -3.19 -12.42 -7.25
CA ALA A 159 -2.43 -11.32 -7.79
C ALA A 159 -1.09 -11.17 -7.04
N PHE A 160 -0.04 -10.84 -7.79
CA PHE A 160 1.31 -10.62 -7.29
C PHE A 160 1.91 -9.42 -8.00
N THR A 161 2.65 -8.59 -7.28
CA THR A 161 3.39 -7.49 -7.87
C THR A 161 4.71 -7.26 -7.14
N ARG A 162 5.72 -6.88 -7.92
CA ARG A 162 6.97 -6.27 -7.47
C ARG A 162 7.17 -5.00 -8.30
N MET A 163 6.46 -3.96 -7.92
CA MET A 163 6.32 -2.69 -8.63
C MET A 163 6.11 -1.57 -7.63
N ASP A 164 6.57 -0.35 -7.95
CA ASP A 164 6.28 0.85 -7.17
C ASP A 164 4.75 0.98 -6.94
N PRO A 165 4.28 0.96 -5.67
CA PRO A 165 2.87 1.12 -5.35
C PRO A 165 2.27 2.42 -5.91
N MET A 166 3.06 3.50 -6.04
CA MET A 166 2.59 4.76 -6.57
C MET A 166 2.31 4.70 -8.08
N ARG A 167 3.02 3.86 -8.83
CA ARG A 167 2.71 3.58 -10.25
C ARG A 167 1.33 2.95 -10.38
N VAL A 168 1.06 1.93 -9.57
CA VAL A 168 -0.25 1.26 -9.53
C VAL A 168 -1.33 2.25 -9.08
N ALA A 169 -1.05 3.07 -8.07
CA ALA A 169 -1.99 4.06 -7.55
C ALA A 169 -2.42 5.07 -8.62
N ARG A 170 -1.46 5.65 -9.36
CA ARG A 170 -1.73 6.59 -10.46
C ARG A 170 -2.52 5.95 -11.60
N ALA A 171 -2.21 4.69 -11.93
CA ALA A 171 -2.97 3.91 -12.90
C ALA A 171 -4.42 3.66 -12.43
N ILE A 172 -4.69 3.55 -11.13
CA ILE A 172 -6.06 3.39 -10.61
C ILE A 172 -6.81 4.72 -10.55
N GLY A 173 -6.18 5.77 -10.00
CA GLY A 173 -6.75 7.12 -9.96
C GLY A 173 -6.30 7.95 -8.74
N PRO A 174 -6.62 9.26 -8.74
CA PRO A 174 -6.08 10.23 -7.79
C PRO A 174 -6.47 9.97 -6.33
N GLU A 175 -7.63 9.36 -6.08
CA GLU A 175 -8.05 9.00 -4.72
C GLU A 175 -7.14 7.93 -4.10
N VAL A 176 -6.78 6.91 -4.88
CA VAL A 176 -5.87 5.85 -4.43
C VAL A 176 -4.45 6.39 -4.31
N GLU A 177 -4.04 7.28 -5.22
CA GLU A 177 -2.77 8.00 -5.14
C GLU A 177 -2.64 8.77 -3.82
N ALA A 178 -3.67 9.54 -3.44
CA ALA A 178 -3.66 10.32 -2.20
C ALA A 178 -3.56 9.43 -0.95
N VAL A 179 -4.23 8.27 -0.94
CA VAL A 179 -4.18 7.31 0.17
C VAL A 179 -2.80 6.66 0.30
N LEU A 180 -2.14 6.35 -0.83
CA LEU A 180 -0.84 5.68 -0.82
C LEU A 180 0.36 6.63 -0.75
N ALA A 181 0.18 7.92 -1.06
CA ALA A 181 1.26 8.93 -1.03
C ALA A 181 2.11 8.97 0.26
N PRO A 182 1.55 8.75 1.48
CA PRO A 182 2.37 8.72 2.70
C PRO A 182 3.28 7.49 2.83
N TYR A 183 3.08 6.44 2.05
CA TYR A 183 3.80 5.17 2.12
C TYR A 183 4.85 5.10 1.02
N ALA A 184 6.04 5.61 1.31
CA ALA A 184 7.11 5.71 0.33
C ALA A 184 8.08 4.52 0.46
N PHE A 185 7.93 3.53 -0.42
CA PHE A 185 8.91 2.48 -0.60
C PHE A 185 10.07 2.98 -1.46
N ARG A 186 11.30 2.81 -0.98
CA ARG A 186 12.51 3.17 -1.75
C ARG A 186 12.79 2.15 -2.87
N ASP A 187 12.54 0.89 -2.58
CA ASP A 187 12.63 -0.21 -3.53
C ASP A 187 11.25 -0.87 -3.67
N PRO A 188 10.83 -1.29 -4.88
CA PRO A 188 9.54 -1.94 -5.10
C PRO A 188 9.32 -3.14 -4.18
N PRO A 189 8.28 -3.12 -3.30
CA PRO A 189 7.98 -4.24 -2.42
C PRO A 189 7.35 -5.40 -3.22
N GLU A 190 7.50 -6.61 -2.70
CA GLU A 190 6.66 -7.74 -3.11
C GLU A 190 5.30 -7.65 -2.39
N ILE A 191 4.23 -7.67 -3.17
CA ILE A 191 2.86 -7.66 -2.66
C ILE A 191 2.11 -8.82 -3.31
N ARG A 192 1.59 -9.73 -2.49
CA ARG A 192 0.56 -10.70 -2.91
C ARG A 192 -0.79 -10.18 -2.47
N LEU A 193 -1.79 -10.22 -3.33
CA LEU A 193 -3.13 -9.79 -2.96
C LEU A 193 -4.23 -10.63 -3.62
N ALA A 194 -5.32 -10.77 -2.89
CA ALA A 194 -6.53 -11.43 -3.35
C ALA A 194 -7.73 -10.86 -2.60
N GLY A 195 -8.90 -10.90 -3.23
CA GLY A 195 -10.11 -10.45 -2.58
C GLY A 195 -11.13 -9.86 -3.54
N PHE A 196 -12.01 -9.08 -2.94
CA PHE A 196 -13.20 -8.52 -3.55
C PHE A 196 -13.32 -7.03 -3.25
N LEU A 197 -13.61 -6.25 -4.28
CA LEU A 197 -13.73 -4.79 -4.20
C LEU A 197 -14.93 -4.29 -5.02
N PRO A 198 -15.94 -3.68 -4.37
CA PRO A 198 -16.94 -2.89 -5.08
C PRO A 198 -16.30 -1.63 -5.67
N THR A 199 -16.54 -1.33 -6.95
CA THR A 199 -16.01 -0.15 -7.65
C THR A 199 -17.03 0.99 -7.76
N GLY A 200 -18.26 0.78 -7.28
CA GLY A 200 -19.36 1.75 -7.31
C GLY A 200 -19.42 2.77 -6.17
N GLY A 201 -18.36 2.89 -5.35
CA GLY A 201 -18.23 3.85 -4.25
C GLY A 201 -18.60 3.32 -2.86
N ASP A 202 -19.55 2.39 -2.74
CA ASP A 202 -19.83 1.73 -1.45
C ASP A 202 -18.89 0.56 -1.19
N THR A 203 -17.86 0.81 -0.40
CA THR A 203 -16.81 -0.17 -0.08
C THR A 203 -17.10 -1.02 1.16
N ARG A 204 -18.29 -0.91 1.77
CA ARG A 204 -18.65 -1.68 2.98
C ARG A 204 -18.60 -3.20 2.81
N ARG A 205 -18.69 -3.68 1.56
CA ARG A 205 -18.56 -5.11 1.22
C ARG A 205 -17.14 -5.51 0.79
N ALA A 206 -16.19 -4.57 0.73
CA ALA A 206 -14.82 -4.90 0.35
C ALA A 206 -14.22 -5.92 1.33
N ASP A 207 -13.52 -6.91 0.80
CA ASP A 207 -12.73 -7.89 1.55
C ASP A 207 -11.46 -8.16 0.76
N MET A 208 -10.37 -7.47 1.11
CA MET A 208 -9.10 -7.50 0.40
C MET A 208 -7.98 -7.91 1.36
N ARG A 209 -7.17 -8.89 0.96
CA ARG A 209 -6.00 -9.34 1.71
C ARG A 209 -4.74 -9.03 0.92
N PHE A 210 -3.73 -8.54 1.64
CA PHE A 210 -2.42 -8.21 1.09
C PHE A 210 -1.34 -8.81 1.99
N ASP A 211 -0.39 -9.56 1.42
CA ASP A 211 0.86 -9.91 2.07
C ASP A 211 1.96 -9.04 1.48
N VAL A 212 2.57 -8.19 2.31
CA VAL A 212 3.58 -7.21 1.89
C VAL A 212 4.94 -7.59 2.45
N THR A 213 5.97 -7.54 1.63
CA THR A 213 7.37 -7.84 1.98
C THR A 213 8.29 -6.95 1.16
N GLY A 214 9.13 -6.15 1.81
CA GLY A 214 10.08 -5.31 1.08
C GLY A 214 10.55 -4.13 1.91
N GLY A 215 10.93 -3.05 1.23
CA GLY A 215 11.53 -1.86 1.83
C GLY A 215 12.89 -1.55 1.20
N PRO A 216 13.55 -0.46 1.61
CA PRO A 216 13.21 0.42 2.73
C PRO A 216 11.85 1.13 2.60
N LEU A 217 11.16 1.35 3.72
CA LEU A 217 9.89 2.05 3.79
C LEU A 217 10.05 3.34 4.61
N HIS A 218 9.59 4.45 4.06
CA HIS A 218 9.38 5.70 4.76
C HIS A 218 7.87 5.91 4.95
N PHE A 219 7.46 6.12 6.19
CA PHE A 219 6.08 6.45 6.54
C PHE A 219 6.08 7.52 7.62
N TRP A 220 5.46 8.66 7.32
CA TRP A 220 5.45 9.83 8.20
C TRP A 220 6.87 10.27 8.60
N ARG A 221 7.22 10.27 9.88
CA ARG A 221 8.58 10.59 10.37
C ARG A 221 9.42 9.34 10.66
N PHE A 222 8.94 8.16 10.28
CA PHE A 222 9.60 6.90 10.57
C PHE A 222 10.26 6.32 9.33
N ASN A 223 11.45 5.79 9.53
CA ASN A 223 12.22 5.07 8.53
C ASN A 223 12.37 3.61 8.97
N PHE A 224 12.00 2.70 8.08
CA PHE A 224 12.13 1.25 8.24
C PHE A 224 13.11 0.72 7.20
N SER A 225 14.06 -0.12 7.61
CA SER A 225 14.99 -0.76 6.66
C SER A 225 14.29 -1.80 5.80
N ASP A 226 13.26 -2.42 6.35
CA ASP A 226 12.37 -3.40 5.74
C ASP A 226 11.02 -3.36 6.48
N ALA A 227 9.95 -3.74 5.80
CA ALA A 227 8.60 -3.80 6.32
C ALA A 227 7.91 -5.03 5.75
N ASN A 228 7.46 -5.91 6.66
CA ASN A 228 6.75 -7.13 6.33
C ASN A 228 5.44 -7.14 7.12
N GLY A 229 4.36 -7.66 6.56
CA GLY A 229 3.10 -7.77 7.30
C GLY A 229 1.94 -8.12 6.39
N ARG A 230 0.81 -8.42 7.02
CA ARG A 230 -0.42 -8.80 6.33
C ARG A 230 -1.51 -7.78 6.59
N VAL A 231 -2.02 -7.17 5.52
CA VAL A 231 -3.13 -6.23 5.57
C VAL A 231 -4.41 -6.95 5.21
N HIS A 232 -5.44 -6.83 6.04
CA HIS A 232 -6.79 -7.26 5.72
C HIS A 232 -7.74 -6.07 5.83
N TRP A 233 -8.32 -5.70 4.69
CA TRP A 233 -9.37 -4.69 4.62
C TRP A 233 -10.71 -5.40 4.51
N GLN A 234 -11.60 -5.18 5.47
CA GLN A 234 -12.96 -5.69 5.49
C GLN A 234 -13.95 -4.57 5.84
N GLY A 235 -14.68 -4.07 4.83
CA GLY A 235 -15.63 -2.98 4.99
C GLY A 235 -15.00 -1.73 5.58
N THR A 236 -15.34 -1.39 6.82
CA THR A 236 -14.78 -0.24 7.56
C THR A 236 -13.57 -0.59 8.42
N ASN A 237 -13.14 -1.85 8.45
CA ASN A 237 -12.02 -2.30 9.27
C ASN A 237 -10.81 -2.57 8.40
N VAL A 238 -9.64 -2.09 8.82
CA VAL A 238 -8.35 -2.45 8.23
C VAL A 238 -7.46 -2.95 9.35
N THR A 239 -6.93 -4.15 9.22
CA THR A 239 -5.98 -4.72 10.18
C THR A 239 -4.64 -4.98 9.51
N ILE A 240 -3.55 -4.59 10.16
CA ILE A 240 -2.20 -5.04 9.84
C ILE A 240 -1.81 -6.05 10.91
N SER A 241 -1.50 -7.27 10.51
CA SER A 241 -1.08 -8.35 11.41
C SER A 241 0.31 -8.85 11.08
N ASP A 242 0.97 -9.43 12.08
CA ASP A 242 2.34 -9.94 11.99
C ASP A 242 3.30 -8.87 11.41
N PHE A 243 3.12 -7.61 11.82
CA PHE A 243 3.96 -6.52 11.32
C PHE A 243 5.39 -6.72 11.83
N ASP A 244 6.27 -6.94 10.85
CA ASP A 244 7.65 -7.38 10.86
C ASP A 244 8.69 -6.36 10.36
N ALA A 245 9.26 -5.41 11.13
CA ALA A 245 10.07 -4.34 10.50
C ALA A 245 11.41 -4.06 11.18
N GLY A 246 12.46 -3.84 10.39
CA GLY A 246 13.71 -3.26 10.88
C GLY A 246 13.54 -1.78 11.22
N PHE A 247 13.85 -1.40 12.46
CA PHE A 247 13.51 -0.09 13.03
C PHE A 247 14.70 0.50 13.79
N TYR A 248 15.37 1.49 13.17
CA TYR A 248 16.52 2.20 13.74
C TYR A 248 17.62 1.29 14.31
N SER A 249 18.15 0.35 13.50
CA SER A 249 19.11 -0.71 13.91
C SER A 249 18.55 -1.79 14.85
N GLY A 250 17.31 -1.63 15.30
CA GLY A 250 16.56 -2.62 16.05
C GLY A 250 15.45 -3.25 15.22
N ARG A 251 14.42 -3.74 15.91
CA ARG A 251 13.24 -4.37 15.30
C ARG A 251 11.97 -3.83 15.93
N LEU A 252 10.94 -3.59 15.13
CA LEU A 252 9.58 -3.30 15.54
C LEU A 252 8.69 -4.47 15.13
N LYS A 253 7.93 -5.00 16.10
CA LYS A 253 6.90 -6.02 15.88
C LYS A 253 5.55 -5.55 16.39
N GLY A 254 4.46 -5.92 15.73
CA GLY A 254 3.14 -5.62 16.29
C GLY A 254 1.96 -5.88 15.36
N ASP A 255 0.80 -5.46 15.83
CA ASP A 255 -0.46 -5.51 15.11
C ASP A 255 -1.15 -4.15 15.22
N LEU A 256 -1.86 -3.75 14.17
CA LEU A 256 -2.65 -2.52 14.08
C LEU A 256 -4.06 -2.86 13.62
N ALA A 257 -5.06 -2.28 14.28
CA ALA A 257 -6.44 -2.26 13.83
C ALA A 257 -6.87 -0.81 13.62
N VAL A 258 -7.47 -0.54 12.48
CA VAL A 258 -8.02 0.76 12.10
C VAL A 258 -9.51 0.58 11.80
N ARG A 259 -10.34 1.36 12.48
CA ARG A 259 -11.77 1.48 12.18
C ARG A 259 -11.99 2.80 11.48
N ILE A 260 -12.44 2.74 10.24
CA ILE A 260 -12.76 3.90 9.42
C ILE A 260 -14.14 4.40 9.83
N GLU A 261 -14.19 5.60 10.41
CA GLU A 261 -15.43 6.27 10.80
C GLU A 261 -15.61 7.54 9.94
N PRO A 262 -16.64 7.61 9.06
CA PRO A 262 -16.81 8.74 8.14
C PRO A 262 -16.82 10.12 8.80
N ASP A 263 -17.38 10.22 10.01
CA ASP A 263 -17.63 11.50 10.69
C ASP A 263 -16.60 11.83 11.79
N ARG A 264 -15.70 10.90 12.13
CA ARG A 264 -14.82 11.01 13.32
C ARG A 264 -13.33 10.75 13.05
N GLY A 265 -12.98 10.48 11.80
CA GLY A 265 -11.62 10.07 11.42
C GLY A 265 -11.33 8.61 11.78
N PRO A 266 -10.17 8.08 11.35
CA PRO A 266 -9.81 6.70 11.63
C PRO A 266 -9.50 6.54 13.12
N ASN A 267 -10.08 5.51 13.73
CA ASN A 267 -9.79 5.13 15.11
C ASN A 267 -8.80 3.96 15.12
N LEU A 268 -7.65 4.15 15.75
CA LEU A 268 -6.54 3.21 15.79
C LEU A 268 -6.48 2.48 17.13
N ALA A 269 -6.17 1.20 17.07
CA ALA A 269 -5.72 0.39 18.20
C ALA A 269 -4.52 -0.44 17.75
N PHE A 270 -3.47 -0.54 18.57
CA PHE A 270 -2.29 -1.33 18.23
C PHE A 270 -1.62 -1.91 19.46
N ASP A 271 -0.91 -3.02 19.24
CA ASP A 271 0.03 -3.62 20.20
C ASP A 271 1.38 -3.71 19.49
N ALA A 272 2.39 -3.03 20.03
CA ALA A 272 3.69 -2.90 19.38
C ALA A 272 4.83 -3.11 20.37
N THR A 273 5.83 -3.86 19.95
CA THR A 273 7.09 -4.08 20.66
C THR A 273 8.26 -3.56 19.84
N VAL A 274 9.03 -2.66 20.43
CA VAL A 274 10.32 -2.20 19.88
C VAL A 274 11.43 -2.89 20.65
N THR A 275 12.40 -3.44 19.92
CA THR A 275 13.61 -4.02 20.51
C THR A 275 14.85 -3.39 19.91
N ASN A 276 15.78 -3.01 20.76
CA ASN A 276 17.12 -2.57 20.39
C ASN A 276 17.21 -1.38 19.41
N ALA A 277 16.22 -0.47 19.42
CA ALA A 277 16.24 0.69 18.55
C ALA A 277 17.25 1.75 19.03
N SER A 278 18.01 2.34 18.12
CA SER A 278 18.89 3.47 18.38
C SER A 278 18.04 4.71 18.73
N LEU A 279 18.11 5.16 19.98
CA LEU A 279 17.41 6.36 20.42
C LEU A 279 17.88 7.59 19.62
N ARG A 280 19.18 7.69 19.36
CA ARG A 280 19.78 8.79 18.61
C ARG A 280 19.15 8.93 17.22
N THR A 281 19.07 7.83 16.48
CA THR A 281 18.58 7.83 15.11
C THR A 281 17.07 8.08 15.08
N LEU A 282 16.33 7.45 15.99
CA LEU A 282 14.90 7.67 16.16
C LEU A 282 14.58 9.13 16.43
N VAL A 283 15.25 9.74 17.41
CA VAL A 283 14.95 11.12 17.78
C VAL A 283 15.33 12.07 16.67
N ARG A 284 16.48 11.89 16.01
CA ARG A 284 16.89 12.75 14.88
C ARG A 284 15.85 12.77 13.75
N ASP A 285 15.28 11.62 13.42
CA ASP A 285 14.34 11.50 12.31
C ASP A 285 12.92 11.98 12.70
N VAL A 286 12.53 11.85 13.98
CA VAL A 286 11.20 12.28 14.48
C VAL A 286 11.18 13.73 14.98
N PHE A 287 12.30 14.20 15.53
CA PHE A 287 12.47 15.51 16.18
C PHE A 287 13.74 16.19 15.63
N ALA A 288 13.57 17.33 14.98
CA ALA A 288 14.64 17.98 14.20
C ALA A 288 15.82 18.56 15.02
N THR A 289 15.83 18.49 16.37
CA THR A 289 16.66 19.41 17.19
C THR A 289 17.41 18.80 18.40
N THR A 290 17.75 17.51 18.45
CA THR A 290 18.54 16.99 19.60
C THR A 290 19.87 16.37 19.18
N ASN A 291 20.99 16.87 19.71
CA ASN A 291 22.34 16.44 19.29
C ASN A 291 23.09 15.61 20.36
N HIS A 292 22.57 15.46 21.58
CA HIS A 292 23.26 14.74 22.65
C HIS A 292 22.46 13.58 23.25
N LEU A 293 21.56 12.96 22.47
CA LEU A 293 20.87 11.74 22.87
C LEU A 293 21.55 10.49 22.34
N GLU A 294 21.85 9.56 23.23
CA GLU A 294 22.33 8.22 22.92
C GLU A 294 21.60 7.16 23.73
N GLY A 295 21.72 5.92 23.28
CA GLY A 295 21.23 4.75 23.98
C GLY A 295 20.40 3.85 23.10
N VAL A 296 20.06 2.71 23.67
CA VAL A 296 19.30 1.66 23.00
C VAL A 296 17.95 1.51 23.69
N LEU A 297 16.90 1.83 22.96
CA LEU A 297 15.51 1.79 23.40
C LEU A 297 14.90 0.41 23.15
N SER A 298 14.14 -0.07 24.10
CA SER A 298 13.22 -1.20 23.94
C SER A 298 11.95 -0.92 24.71
N GLY A 299 10.82 -1.44 24.26
CA GLY A 299 9.56 -1.14 24.92
C GLY A 299 8.39 -1.87 24.30
N HIS A 300 7.28 -1.83 25.01
CA HIS A 300 6.01 -2.39 24.60
C HIS A 300 4.94 -1.33 24.81
N VAL A 301 4.10 -1.12 23.81
CA VAL A 301 3.03 -0.13 23.83
C VAL A 301 1.76 -0.76 23.31
N VAL A 302 0.69 -0.63 24.09
CA VAL A 302 -0.67 -0.97 23.68
C VAL A 302 -1.48 0.31 23.67
N VAL A 303 -2.01 0.66 22.51
CA VAL A 303 -3.04 1.70 22.36
C VAL A 303 -4.36 1.01 22.06
N THR A 304 -5.37 1.31 22.87
CA THR A 304 -6.72 0.72 22.76
C THR A 304 -7.67 1.57 21.94
N ASN A 305 -7.37 2.86 21.82
CA ASN A 305 -8.17 3.85 21.12
C ASN A 305 -7.29 5.07 20.81
N GLY A 306 -7.43 5.65 19.62
CA GLY A 306 -6.74 6.89 19.27
C GLY A 306 -7.12 7.39 17.88
N VAL A 307 -7.51 8.66 17.78
CA VAL A 307 -7.74 9.38 16.53
C VAL A 307 -6.53 10.30 16.28
N PRO A 308 -5.84 10.22 15.13
CA PRO A 308 -4.58 10.94 14.91
C PRO A 308 -4.66 12.45 15.16
N ASP A 309 -5.77 13.08 14.77
CA ASP A 309 -5.98 14.53 14.88
C ASP A 309 -6.64 14.97 16.20
N ALA A 310 -6.95 14.03 17.10
CA ALA A 310 -7.57 14.31 18.40
C ALA A 310 -6.80 13.59 19.52
N LEU A 311 -5.71 14.22 19.99
CA LEU A 311 -4.78 13.63 20.96
C LEU A 311 -5.43 13.22 22.28
N ASP A 312 -6.52 13.90 22.69
CA ASP A 312 -7.32 13.60 23.88
C ASP A 312 -8.13 12.29 23.76
N THR A 313 -8.18 11.68 22.58
CA THR A 313 -8.82 10.38 22.36
C THR A 313 -7.88 9.19 22.58
N TRP A 314 -6.60 9.44 22.89
CA TRP A 314 -5.59 8.39 22.98
C TRP A 314 -5.58 7.73 24.35
N PHE A 315 -5.81 6.42 24.38
CA PHE A 315 -5.79 5.60 25.60
C PHE A 315 -4.94 4.34 25.41
N GLY A 316 -4.18 3.98 26.43
CA GLY A 316 -3.26 2.87 26.33
C GLY A 316 -2.41 2.64 27.56
N ARG A 317 -1.39 1.82 27.39
CA ARG A 317 -0.40 1.49 28.41
C ARG A 317 0.88 0.98 27.78
N GLY A 318 1.95 0.97 28.54
CA GLY A 318 3.19 0.39 28.04
C GLY A 318 4.30 0.34 29.07
N SER A 319 5.44 -0.10 28.57
CA SER A 319 6.71 -0.07 29.28
C SER A 319 7.80 0.36 28.33
N ALA A 320 8.79 1.06 28.86
CA ALA A 320 9.96 1.48 28.11
C ALA A 320 11.21 1.22 28.94
N GLY A 321 12.27 0.82 28.25
CA GLY A 321 13.60 0.60 28.78
C GLY A 321 14.63 1.26 27.88
N LEU A 322 15.53 2.01 28.48
CA LEU A 322 16.71 2.56 27.84
C LEU A 322 17.95 1.97 28.51
N ARG A 323 18.92 1.55 27.70
CA ARG A 323 20.24 1.15 28.18
C ARG A 323 21.33 1.91 27.44
N ASN A 324 22.50 2.00 28.08
CA ASN A 324 23.66 2.74 27.56
C ASN A 324 23.29 4.17 27.16
N GLY A 325 22.44 4.81 27.98
CA GLY A 325 21.86 6.11 27.70
C GLY A 325 22.86 7.26 27.86
N LEU A 326 22.67 8.28 27.04
CA LEU A 326 23.20 9.63 27.25
C LEU A 326 22.02 10.58 27.04
N LEU A 327 21.49 11.18 28.11
CA LEU A 327 20.20 11.89 28.09
C LEU A 327 20.32 13.36 28.53
N TRP A 328 21.20 14.15 27.92
CA TRP A 328 21.47 15.52 28.40
C TRP A 328 20.49 16.59 27.91
N ASP A 329 19.92 16.42 26.72
CA ASP A 329 19.16 17.47 26.04
C ASP A 329 17.63 17.31 26.11
N LEU A 330 17.09 16.29 26.80
CA LEU A 330 15.62 16.20 26.90
C LEU A 330 15.11 17.29 27.85
N PRO A 331 14.04 18.04 27.50
CA PRO A 331 13.48 19.12 28.34
C PRO A 331 13.20 18.72 29.80
N MET A 332 12.84 17.45 30.03
CA MET A 332 12.62 16.91 31.38
C MET A 332 13.89 16.86 32.26
N PHE A 333 15.07 16.67 31.67
CA PHE A 333 16.35 16.65 32.42
C PHE A 333 16.87 18.06 32.72
N GLY A 334 16.42 19.10 32.01
CA GLY A 334 16.72 20.50 32.33
C GLY A 334 16.14 20.99 33.67
N ILE A 335 15.10 20.33 34.18
CA ILE A 335 14.54 20.59 35.52
C ILE A 335 15.37 19.86 36.58
N ILE A 336 15.77 18.62 36.30
CA ILE A 336 16.55 17.77 37.19
C ILE A 336 17.98 18.31 37.37
N SER A 337 18.60 18.82 36.30
CA SER A 337 19.95 19.41 36.34
C SER A 337 20.02 20.65 37.25
N ARG A 338 18.97 21.49 37.25
CA ARG A 338 18.86 22.66 38.15
C ARG A 338 18.73 22.26 39.62
N ALA A 339 17.94 21.22 39.92
CA ALA A 339 17.78 20.72 41.28
C ALA A 339 19.06 20.06 41.83
N LEU A 340 19.80 19.32 40.98
CA LEU A 340 21.04 18.64 41.37
C LEU A 340 22.23 19.60 41.48
N ASN A 341 22.31 20.63 40.63
CA ASN A 341 23.34 21.69 40.72
C ASN A 341 23.26 22.49 42.04
N LEU A 342 22.08 22.56 42.66
CA LEU A 342 21.89 23.18 43.98
C LEU A 342 22.48 22.34 45.13
N LEU A 343 22.67 21.03 44.92
CA LEU A 343 23.23 20.11 45.92
C LEU A 343 24.75 19.93 45.74
N SER A 344 25.25 19.80 44.50
CA SER A 344 26.66 20.04 44.18
C SER A 344 26.86 20.28 42.66
N PRO A 345 27.86 21.08 42.26
CA PRO A 345 28.16 21.31 40.84
C PRO A 345 28.60 20.05 40.07
N SER A 346 29.09 19.02 40.76
CA SER A 346 29.56 17.76 40.14
C SER A 346 28.44 16.74 39.90
N LEU A 347 27.32 16.84 40.64
CA LEU A 347 26.16 15.95 40.50
C LEU A 347 25.26 16.30 39.31
N GLY A 348 25.29 17.56 38.87
CA GLY A 348 24.62 18.00 37.64
C GLY A 348 25.21 17.42 36.37
N ASN A 349 26.38 16.77 36.46
CA ASN A 349 27.05 16.12 35.34
C ASN A 349 26.87 14.58 35.27
N ASN A 350 25.80 14.04 35.86
CA ASN A 350 25.57 12.59 35.88
C ASN A 350 24.88 12.06 34.62
N VAL A 351 25.54 11.14 33.93
CA VAL A 351 25.02 10.40 32.78
C VAL A 351 24.02 9.33 33.25
N ALA A 352 22.79 9.37 32.71
CA ALA A 352 21.80 8.31 32.87
C ALA A 352 22.20 7.07 32.05
N THR A 353 22.77 6.05 32.69
CA THR A 353 23.23 4.82 32.05
C THR A 353 22.08 3.90 31.65
N ALA A 354 20.98 3.92 32.41
CA ALA A 354 19.78 3.16 32.10
C ALA A 354 18.52 3.85 32.62
N ALA A 355 17.38 3.57 32.01
CA ALA A 355 16.06 3.97 32.51
C ALA A 355 15.06 2.85 32.24
N GLN A 356 14.10 2.66 33.14
CA GLN A 356 13.00 1.73 32.93
C GLN A 356 11.75 2.20 33.66
N GLY A 357 10.57 1.97 33.09
CA GLY A 357 9.32 2.32 33.74
C GLY A 357 8.10 1.82 32.97
N THR A 358 6.96 1.84 33.65
CA THR A 358 5.66 1.62 33.03
C THR A 358 4.90 2.94 32.93
N PHE A 359 3.96 2.98 32.00
CA PHE A 359 3.07 4.13 31.85
C PHE A 359 1.65 3.71 31.48
N MET A 360 0.70 4.56 31.86
CA MET A 360 -0.66 4.58 31.34
C MET A 360 -0.81 5.80 30.43
N LEU A 361 -1.47 5.65 29.29
CA LEU A 361 -1.87 6.75 28.43
C LEU A 361 -3.37 6.95 28.65
N ASP A 362 -3.76 8.12 29.16
CA ASP A 362 -5.13 8.48 29.49
C ASP A 362 -5.43 9.85 28.88
N ALA A 363 -6.36 9.89 27.93
CA ALA A 363 -6.75 11.09 27.18
C ALA A 363 -5.55 11.93 26.69
N GLY A 364 -4.56 11.28 26.07
CA GLY A 364 -3.36 11.97 25.58
C GLY A 364 -2.35 12.39 26.66
N VAL A 365 -2.48 11.87 27.89
CA VAL A 365 -1.55 12.11 28.99
C VAL A 365 -0.90 10.81 29.45
N LEU A 366 0.44 10.78 29.42
CA LEU A 366 1.26 9.67 29.89
C LEU A 366 1.50 9.79 31.39
N HIS A 367 0.96 8.87 32.18
CA HIS A 367 1.17 8.79 33.63
C HIS A 367 2.12 7.67 33.99
N THR A 368 3.11 7.94 34.85
CA THR A 368 4.03 6.93 35.39
C THR A 368 4.19 7.07 36.90
N ARG A 369 4.41 5.94 37.58
CA ARG A 369 4.61 5.87 39.04
C ARG A 369 5.89 5.14 39.46
N ASP A 370 6.55 4.50 38.52
CA ASP A 370 7.62 3.52 38.78
C ASP A 370 8.82 3.70 37.87
N THR A 371 8.93 4.84 37.18
CA THR A 371 10.09 5.13 36.34
C THR A 371 11.34 5.28 37.20
N ARG A 372 12.36 4.47 36.90
CA ARG A 372 13.66 4.50 37.55
C ARG A 372 14.72 4.86 36.53
N ILE A 373 15.59 5.79 36.89
CA ILE A 373 16.74 6.19 36.08
C ILE A 373 17.99 5.91 36.89
N GLU A 374 18.88 5.13 36.31
CA GLU A 374 20.15 4.76 36.91
C GLU A 374 21.24 5.62 36.30
N CYS A 375 21.99 6.30 37.16
CA CYS A 375 23.16 7.07 36.81
C CYS A 375 24.39 6.49 37.53
N LYS A 376 25.59 6.92 37.15
CA LYS A 376 26.84 6.41 37.73
C LYS A 376 26.93 6.53 39.26
N SER A 377 26.36 7.59 39.85
CA SER A 377 26.48 7.89 41.29
C SER A 377 25.15 8.05 42.02
N LEU A 378 24.03 7.98 41.30
CA LEU A 378 22.70 8.23 41.85
C LEU A 378 21.64 7.39 41.14
N ARG A 379 20.54 7.16 41.86
CA ARG A 379 19.30 6.60 41.32
C ARG A 379 18.20 7.64 41.42
N LEU A 380 17.45 7.84 40.35
CA LEU A 380 16.27 8.71 40.36
C LEU A 380 15.01 7.85 40.28
N ALA A 381 14.07 8.10 41.18
CA ALA A 381 12.70 7.65 41.06
C ALA A 381 11.85 8.80 40.51
N PHE A 382 11.14 8.55 39.42
CA PHE A 382 10.33 9.52 38.70
C PHE A 382 8.86 9.10 38.75
N THR A 383 8.00 10.03 39.15
CA THR A 383 6.53 9.88 39.15
C THR A 383 5.93 11.16 38.61
N GLY A 384 5.00 11.06 37.66
CA GLY A 384 4.44 12.24 37.04
C GLY A 384 3.55 11.94 35.84
N ALA A 385 3.20 13.02 35.15
CA ALA A 385 2.39 13.05 33.96
C ALA A 385 3.09 13.87 32.86
N CYS A 386 3.02 13.42 31.62
CA CYS A 386 3.47 14.15 30.45
C CYS A 386 2.41 14.06 29.35
N SER A 387 1.86 15.19 28.92
CA SER A 387 0.92 15.20 27.79
C SER A 387 1.64 15.03 26.45
N LEU A 388 0.95 14.53 25.43
CA LEU A 388 1.51 14.34 24.09
C LEU A 388 1.93 15.67 23.40
N ASP A 389 1.40 16.81 23.86
CA ASP A 389 1.84 18.16 23.45
C ASP A 389 3.08 18.66 24.23
N GLY A 390 3.61 17.87 25.16
CA GLY A 390 4.88 18.10 25.85
C GLY A 390 4.80 18.82 27.20
N LYS A 391 3.62 19.00 27.80
CA LYS A 391 3.51 19.56 29.16
C LYS A 391 3.84 18.50 30.20
N LEU A 392 4.78 18.82 31.08
CA LEU A 392 5.32 17.91 32.08
C LEU A 392 4.97 18.39 33.49
N ASP A 393 4.38 17.51 34.29
CA ASP A 393 4.21 17.65 35.73
C ASP A 393 4.80 16.43 36.42
N ALA A 394 5.91 16.59 37.16
CA ALA A 394 6.64 15.47 37.70
C ALA A 394 7.34 15.75 39.02
N ARG A 395 7.40 14.70 39.83
CA ARG A 395 8.19 14.61 41.05
C ARG A 395 9.35 13.65 40.82
N VAL A 396 10.55 14.11 41.18
CA VAL A 396 11.80 13.33 41.10
C VAL A 396 12.40 13.21 42.48
N VAL A 397 12.69 11.98 42.89
CA VAL A 397 13.40 11.68 44.15
C VAL A 397 14.77 11.10 43.79
N ALA A 398 15.82 11.71 44.32
CA ALA A 398 17.19 11.28 44.09
C ALA A 398 17.74 10.52 45.30
N GLU A 399 18.28 9.33 45.06
CA GLU A 399 18.98 8.50 46.05
C GLU A 399 20.46 8.43 45.67
N VAL A 400 21.33 8.94 46.54
CA VAL A 400 22.79 8.90 46.34
C VAL A 400 23.31 7.50 46.70
N MET A 401 24.08 6.88 45.80
CA MET A 401 24.66 5.57 46.06
C MET A 401 25.89 5.71 46.97
N ARG A 402 25.93 4.98 48.10
CA ARG A 402 26.98 5.07 49.14
C ARG A 402 28.38 4.55 48.73
N ARG A 403 28.72 4.52 47.44
CA ARG A 403 30.00 4.00 46.92
C ARG A 403 30.84 5.02 46.14
N THR A 404 30.64 6.31 46.39
CA THR A 404 31.54 7.34 45.87
C THR A 404 32.44 7.82 47.02
N PRO A 405 33.77 7.62 46.97
CA PRO A 405 34.66 8.28 47.91
C PRO A 405 34.52 9.79 47.70
N ILE A 406 34.03 10.49 48.71
CA ILE A 406 34.10 11.95 48.77
C ILE A 406 35.57 12.26 49.06
N VAL A 407 36.36 12.48 48.02
CA VAL A 407 37.68 13.09 48.18
C VAL A 407 37.41 14.59 48.35
N GLY A 408 37.64 15.08 49.56
CA GLY A 408 37.62 16.51 49.90
C GLY A 408 38.92 17.21 49.55
#